data_AF-A0A0J6RSQ7-F1
#
_entry.id   AF-A0A0J6RSQ7-F1
#
_cell.length_a   1.000
_cell.length_b   1.000
_cell.length_c   1.000
_cell.angle_alpha   90.00
_cell.angle_beta   90.00
_cell.angle_gamma   90.00
#
_symmetry.space_group_name_H-M   'P 1'
#
loop_
_entity.id
_entity.type
_entity.pdbx_description
1 polymer ?
#
loop_
_entity_poly.entity_id
_entity_poly.type
_entity_poly.pdbx_seq_one_letter_code
_entity_poly.pdbx_strand_id
1 'polypeptide(L)' 'MRAFLAALLLLTALPARADDAASCREGIAMIKAELAKAPAEAVAKTLKKELRVAERELGEKEYDECLDAVRDARKALGR' A
#
# COMPACT_ATOMS: atom_id res chain seq x y z
N MET A 1 -24.72 16.21 -43.82
CA MET A 1 -23.41 15.57 -43.58
C MET A 1 -23.21 15.49 -42.07
N ARG A 2 -22.90 14.29 -41.59
CA ARG A 2 -23.03 13.85 -40.19
C ARG A 2 -22.17 14.71 -39.25
N ALA A 3 -22.84 15.23 -38.23
CA ALA A 3 -22.24 16.04 -37.17
C ALA A 3 -21.11 15.27 -36.46
N PHE A 4 -20.04 16.02 -36.20
CA PHE A 4 -18.89 15.64 -35.39
C PHE A 4 -19.32 15.18 -33.99
N LEU A 5 -19.27 13.87 -33.72
CA LEU A 5 -19.44 13.27 -32.40
C LEU A 5 -18.28 12.29 -32.16
N ALA A 6 -17.09 12.82 -31.93
CA ALA A 6 -15.93 12.01 -31.57
C ALA A 6 -14.96 12.84 -30.71
N ALA A 7 -15.38 13.24 -29.52
CA ALA A 7 -14.47 13.84 -28.54
C ALA A 7 -15.05 13.74 -27.13
N LEU A 8 -14.99 12.57 -26.48
CA LEU A 8 -15.28 12.45 -25.03
C LEU A 8 -14.84 11.09 -24.39
N LEU A 9 -13.70 10.52 -24.80
CA LEU A 9 -13.24 9.21 -24.27
C LEU A 9 -11.86 9.20 -23.58
N LEU A 10 -11.33 10.33 -23.10
CA LEU A 10 -9.93 10.40 -22.62
C LEU A 10 -9.72 10.80 -21.15
N LEU A 11 -10.64 10.51 -20.22
CA LEU A 11 -10.53 11.03 -18.84
C LEU A 11 -10.70 10.03 -17.67
N THR A 12 -10.58 8.71 -17.85
CA THR A 12 -10.86 7.75 -16.74
C THR A 12 -9.67 6.97 -16.18
N ALA A 13 -8.43 7.19 -16.62
CA ALA A 13 -7.28 6.38 -16.19
C ALA A 13 -6.54 6.88 -14.93
N LEU A 14 -7.17 7.72 -14.08
CA LEU A 14 -6.46 8.40 -12.98
C LEU A 14 -6.61 7.90 -11.52
N PRO A 15 -7.37 6.85 -11.09
CA PRO A 15 -7.46 6.61 -9.65
C PRO A 15 -6.57 5.49 -9.07
N ALA A 16 -5.97 4.58 -9.85
CA ALA A 16 -5.30 3.41 -9.25
C ALA A 16 -4.08 3.80 -8.37
N ARG A 17 -3.17 4.64 -8.86
CA ARG A 17 -1.90 4.92 -8.13
C ARG A 17 -2.07 5.85 -6.93
N ALA A 18 -3.07 6.73 -6.94
CA ALA A 18 -3.36 7.58 -5.79
C ALA A 18 -3.96 6.76 -4.63
N ASP A 19 -4.81 5.78 -4.98
CA ASP A 19 -5.36 4.80 -4.05
C ASP A 19 -4.23 3.94 -3.44
N ASP A 20 -3.28 3.48 -4.26
CA ASP A 20 -2.15 2.66 -3.79
C ASP A 20 -1.27 3.41 -2.77
N ALA A 21 -1.01 4.71 -3.00
CA ALA A 21 -0.22 5.52 -2.07
C ALA A 21 -0.94 5.72 -0.72
N ALA A 22 -2.27 5.91 -0.74
CA ALA A 22 -3.07 6.01 0.47
C ALA A 22 -3.13 4.67 1.22
N SER A 23 -3.40 3.58 0.50
CA SER A 23 -3.43 2.22 1.00
C SER A 23 -2.10 1.80 1.63
N CYS A 24 -0.97 2.18 1.02
CA CYS A 24 0.37 1.98 1.57
C CYS A 24 0.55 2.71 2.92
N ARG A 25 0.17 4.00 3.01
CA ARG A 25 0.25 4.77 4.26
C ARG A 25 -0.62 4.18 5.37
N GLU A 26 -1.83 3.74 5.03
CA GLU A 26 -2.73 3.06 5.97
C GLU A 26 -2.15 1.72 6.45
N GLY A 27 -1.57 0.95 5.54
CA GLY A 27 -0.85 -0.29 5.87
C GLY A 27 0.31 -0.06 6.84
N ILE A 28 1.13 0.97 6.60
CA ILE A 28 2.22 1.37 7.50
C ILE A 28 1.68 1.76 8.88
N ALA A 29 0.60 2.55 8.94
CA ALA A 29 -0.03 2.93 10.20
C ALA A 29 -0.53 1.69 10.98
N MET A 30 -1.13 0.72 10.28
CA MET A 30 -1.53 -0.57 10.85
C MET A 30 -0.33 -1.32 11.43
N ILE A 31 0.78 -1.45 10.70
CA ILE A 31 1.98 -2.15 11.19
C ILE A 31 2.52 -1.49 12.46
N LYS A 32 2.60 -0.15 12.48
CA LYS A 32 3.03 0.62 13.67
C LYS A 32 2.11 0.37 14.87
N ALA A 33 0.80 0.36 14.64
CA ALA A 33 -0.18 0.09 15.69
C ALA A 33 -0.08 -1.35 16.23
N GLU A 34 0.13 -2.34 15.37
CA GLU A 34 0.30 -3.74 15.81
C GLU A 34 1.63 -3.94 16.57
N LEU A 35 2.70 -3.26 16.16
CA LEU A 35 3.97 -3.26 16.93
C LEU A 35 3.81 -2.65 18.32
N ALA A 36 3.00 -1.59 18.46
CA ALA A 36 2.74 -0.94 19.75
C ALA A 36 2.00 -1.86 20.75
N LYS A 37 1.35 -2.93 20.28
CA LYS A 37 0.71 -3.94 21.14
C LYS A 37 1.68 -4.98 21.72
N ALA A 38 2.99 -4.84 21.45
CA ALA A 38 4.02 -5.77 21.87
C ALA A 38 3.69 -7.24 21.51
N PRO A 39 3.55 -7.57 20.20
CA PRO A 39 3.22 -8.92 19.77
C PRO A 39 4.37 -9.89 20.09
N ALA A 40 4.10 -11.20 19.99
CA ALA A 40 5.11 -12.23 20.17
C ALA A 40 6.37 -11.93 19.34
N GLU A 41 7.55 -12.23 19.89
CA GLU A 41 8.83 -11.77 19.32
C GLU A 41 9.01 -12.14 17.84
N ALA A 42 8.59 -13.35 17.45
CA ALA A 42 8.64 -13.80 16.06
C ALA A 42 7.79 -12.91 15.12
N VAL A 43 6.58 -12.53 15.56
CA VAL A 43 5.68 -11.63 14.82
C VAL A 43 6.27 -10.22 14.80
N ALA A 44 6.75 -9.72 15.95
CA ALA A 44 7.37 -8.41 16.06
C ALA A 44 8.58 -8.25 15.12
N LYS A 45 9.40 -9.30 14.97
CA LYS A 45 10.55 -9.31 14.06
C LYS A 45 10.10 -9.14 12.60
N THR A 46 9.09 -9.87 12.17
CA THR A 46 8.53 -9.75 10.82
C THR A 46 7.90 -8.38 10.61
N LEU A 47 7.07 -7.89 11.54
CA LEU A 47 6.46 -6.57 11.45
C LEU A 47 7.51 -5.44 11.34
N LYS A 48 8.60 -5.49 12.12
CA LYS A 48 9.70 -4.50 12.00
C LYS A 48 10.44 -4.58 10.67
N LYS A 49 10.59 -5.78 10.08
CA LYS A 49 11.18 -5.95 8.76
C LYS A 49 10.26 -5.31 7.71
N GLU A 50 9.00 -5.73 7.66
CA GLU A 50 8.07 -5.26 6.64
C GLU A 50 7.74 -3.77 6.79
N LEU A 51 7.73 -3.22 8.01
CA LEU A 51 7.61 -1.77 8.22
C LEU A 51 8.74 -1.01 7.52
N ARG A 52 10.00 -1.46 7.69
CA ARG A 52 11.16 -0.81 7.07
C ARG A 52 11.14 -0.91 5.54
N VAL A 53 10.60 -2.02 5.00
CA VAL A 53 10.40 -2.18 3.56
C VAL A 53 9.32 -1.20 3.11
N ALA A 54 8.11 -1.26 3.67
CA ALA A 54 7.00 -0.39 3.30
C ALA A 54 7.34 1.11 3.38
N GLU A 55 8.05 1.55 4.42
CA GLU A 55 8.49 2.96 4.54
C GLU A 55 9.52 3.37 3.47
N ARG A 56 10.42 2.45 3.07
CA ARG A 56 11.35 2.69 1.96
C ARG A 56 10.61 2.79 0.64
N GLU A 57 9.77 1.79 0.32
CA GLU A 57 9.05 1.74 -0.95
C GLU A 57 8.07 2.93 -1.08
N LEU A 58 7.43 3.37 0.01
CA LEU A 58 6.64 4.61 0.04
C LEU A 58 7.48 5.84 -0.36
N GLY A 59 8.72 5.92 0.13
CA GLY A 59 9.65 7.01 -0.20
C GLY A 59 10.13 6.96 -1.65
N GLU A 60 10.29 5.75 -2.20
CA GLU A 60 10.66 5.49 -3.60
C GLU A 60 9.47 5.61 -4.57
N LYS A 61 8.24 5.68 -4.03
CA LYS A 61 6.97 5.69 -4.78
C LYS A 61 6.67 4.39 -5.53
N GLU A 62 7.29 3.30 -5.10
CA GLU A 62 7.04 1.93 -5.56
C GLU A 62 5.89 1.35 -4.72
N TYR A 63 4.66 1.74 -5.07
CA TYR A 63 3.49 1.49 -4.22
C TYR A 63 3.06 0.03 -4.21
N ASP A 64 3.25 -0.70 -5.30
CA ASP A 64 2.98 -2.14 -5.38
C ASP A 64 3.86 -2.93 -4.42
N GLU A 65 5.15 -2.62 -4.36
CA GLU A 65 6.13 -3.21 -3.45
C GLU A 65 5.83 -2.82 -1.99
N CYS A 66 5.37 -1.59 -1.76
CA CYS A 66 4.86 -1.22 -0.44
C CYS A 66 3.67 -2.08 -0.02
N LEU A 67 2.68 -2.25 -0.90
CA LEU A 67 1.48 -3.05 -0.63
C LEU A 67 1.82 -4.54 -0.44
N ASP A 68 2.85 -5.03 -1.12
CA ASP A 68 3.41 -6.37 -0.93
C ASP A 68 3.98 -6.55 0.48
N ALA A 69 4.76 -5.59 0.97
CA ALA A 69 5.26 -5.61 2.35
C ALA A 69 4.13 -5.51 3.38
N VAL A 70 3.12 -4.66 3.11
CA VAL A 70 1.91 -4.57 3.97
C VAL A 70 1.17 -5.90 4.02
N ARG A 71 1.02 -6.60 2.89
CA ARG A 71 0.39 -7.92 2.83
C ARG A 71 1.20 -8.96 3.61
N ASP A 72 2.51 -8.96 3.50
CA ASP A 72 3.34 -9.92 4.24
C ASP A 72 3.31 -9.65 5.75
N ALA A 73 3.18 -8.38 6.16
CA ALA A 73 2.89 -8.04 7.55
C ALA A 73 1.53 -8.58 8.03
N ARG A 74 0.48 -8.50 7.19
CA ARG A 74 -0.86 -9.07 7.50
C ARG A 74 -0.80 -10.59 7.65
N LYS A 75 -0.09 -11.29 6.75
CA LYS A 75 0.13 -12.74 6.86
C LYS A 75 0.80 -13.11 8.19
N ALA A 76 1.78 -12.33 8.63
CA ALA A 76 2.45 -12.56 9.93
C ALA A 76 1.50 -12.39 11.14
N LEU A 77 0.44 -11.60 10.98
CA LEU A 77 -0.64 -11.43 11.96
C LEU A 77 -1.76 -12.47 11.82
N GLY A 78 -1.68 -13.36 10.82
CA GLY A 78 -2.74 -14.32 10.50
C GLY A 78 -3.97 -13.71 9.84
N ARG A 79 -3.81 -12.63 9.06
CA ARG A 79 -4.88 -11.92 8.34
C ARG A 79 -4.62 -11.88 6.84
#